data_AF-A0A1F8PCA6-F1
#
_entry.id   AF-A0A1F8PCA6-F1
#
_cell.length_a   1.000
_cell.length_b   1.000
_cell.length_c   1.000
_cell.angle_alpha   90.00
_cell.angle_beta   90.00
_cell.angle_gamma   90.00
#
_symmetry.space_group_name_H-M   'P 1'
#
loop_
_entity.id
_entity.type
_entity.pdbx_description
1 polymer ?
#
loop_
_entity_poly.entity_id
_entity_poly.type
_entity_poly.pdbx_seq_one_letter_code
_entity_poly.pdbx_strand_id
1 'polypeptide(L)'
;MFEDILVYWQSFYSSIRQTMKMWTKPATALLVASALSDINRSRTDLIVENAMLRQQRIVLNRPVKRPQLNQRDRILLVLLARCTRFWQQTFNIVQPDTLLGWHRELFSLYWRRKSKMRKPCISHETIALIKKMEKENCLWGPERIRGELLKLGLKVSKRTIQRYIPRSRQASSETWATFIKNHVRDAYCPFIALMTGI
;
A
#
# COMPACT_ATOMS: atom_id res chain seq x y z
N MET A 1 39.63 -49.79 43.11
CA MET A 1 39.49 -49.66 41.64
C MET A 1 38.04 -49.87 41.18
N PHE A 2 37.33 -50.96 41.54
CA PHE A 2 35.91 -51.13 41.15
C PHE A 2 34.95 -50.28 42.00
N GLU A 3 35.23 -50.14 43.30
CA GLU A 3 34.49 -49.27 44.24
C GLU A 3 34.52 -47.78 43.82
N ASP A 4 35.68 -47.30 43.35
CA ASP A 4 35.86 -45.91 42.91
C ASP A 4 35.01 -45.58 41.67
N ILE A 5 34.83 -46.57 40.78
CA ILE A 5 34.03 -46.44 39.57
C ILE A 5 32.53 -46.36 39.92
N LEU A 6 32.06 -47.15 40.88
CA LEU A 6 30.66 -47.12 41.33
C LEU A 6 30.27 -45.80 41.99
N VAL A 7 31.16 -45.24 42.84
CA VAL A 7 30.95 -43.93 43.48
C VAL A 7 30.96 -42.80 42.43
N TYR A 8 31.87 -42.86 41.46
CA TYR A 8 31.90 -41.92 40.34
C TYR A 8 30.59 -41.94 39.54
N TRP A 9 30.09 -43.13 39.22
CA TRP A 9 28.84 -43.28 38.46
C TRP A 9 27.60 -42.84 39.24
N GLN A 10 27.55 -43.03 40.55
CA GLN A 10 26.44 -42.51 41.39
C GLN A 10 26.45 -40.98 41.47
N SER A 11 27.63 -40.36 41.62
CA SER A 11 27.80 -38.91 41.60
C SER A 11 27.45 -38.31 40.24
N PHE A 12 27.86 -38.98 39.16
CA PHE A 12 27.55 -38.58 37.79
C PHE A 12 26.05 -38.68 37.50
N TYR A 13 25.40 -39.78 37.89
CA TYR A 13 23.97 -39.99 37.67
C TYR A 13 23.09 -38.98 38.46
N SER A 14 23.49 -38.66 39.70
CA SER A 14 22.79 -37.65 40.51
C SER A 14 22.98 -36.22 39.97
N SER A 15 24.19 -35.89 39.50
CA SER A 15 24.47 -34.60 38.85
C SER A 15 23.68 -34.43 37.54
N ILE A 16 23.61 -35.45 36.70
CA ILE A 16 22.80 -35.46 35.46
C ILE A 16 21.32 -35.28 35.75
N ARG A 17 20.82 -35.91 36.82
CA ARG A 17 19.42 -35.77 37.23
C ARG A 17 19.10 -34.35 37.71
N GLN A 18 20.04 -33.67 38.37
CA GLN A 18 19.87 -32.28 38.81
C GLN A 18 19.96 -31.29 37.65
N THR A 19 20.89 -31.49 36.71
CA THR A 19 21.00 -30.64 35.51
C THR A 19 19.78 -30.80 34.60
N MET A 20 19.22 -32.01 34.46
CA MET A 20 17.93 -32.22 33.76
C MET A 20 16.74 -31.51 34.42
N LYS A 21 16.70 -31.42 35.76
CA LYS A 21 15.65 -30.66 36.48
C LYS A 21 15.76 -29.14 36.28
N MET A 22 16.98 -28.64 36.06
CA MET A 22 17.21 -27.22 35.73
C MET A 22 16.89 -26.93 34.26
N TRP A 23 17.24 -27.83 33.35
CA TRP A 23 16.93 -27.75 31.91
C TRP A 23 15.42 -27.81 31.61
N THR A 24 14.62 -28.42 32.48
CA THR A 24 13.16 -28.53 32.31
C THR A 24 12.35 -27.35 32.88
N LYS A 25 13.01 -26.37 33.53
CA LYS A 25 12.33 -25.15 34.01
C LYS A 25 12.84 -23.85 33.34
N PRO A 26 12.67 -23.63 32.02
CA PRO A 26 13.04 -22.37 31.38
C PRO A 26 11.85 -21.46 31.05
N ALA A 27 10.80 -21.40 31.89
CA ALA A 27 9.64 -20.53 31.63
C ALA A 27 9.24 -19.67 32.83
N THR A 28 9.25 -20.21 34.04
CA THR A 28 8.71 -19.49 35.21
C THR A 28 9.56 -18.27 35.62
N ALA A 29 10.89 -18.38 35.53
CA ALA A 29 11.77 -17.26 35.85
C ALA A 29 11.62 -16.08 34.86
N LEU A 30 11.47 -16.39 33.57
CA LEU A 30 11.17 -15.39 32.53
C LEU A 30 9.79 -14.75 32.73
N LEU A 31 8.78 -15.54 33.13
CA LEU A 31 7.43 -15.03 33.42
C LEU A 31 7.39 -14.12 34.66
N VAL A 32 8.16 -14.45 35.70
CA VAL A 32 8.27 -13.59 36.90
C VAL A 32 9.02 -12.31 36.57
N ALA A 33 10.11 -12.39 35.80
CA ALA A 33 10.85 -11.22 35.36
C ALA A 33 10.02 -10.30 34.44
N SER A 34 9.23 -10.88 33.52
CA SER A 34 8.31 -10.09 32.68
C SER A 34 7.21 -9.45 33.50
N ALA A 35 6.60 -10.18 34.45
CA ALA A 35 5.58 -9.64 35.34
C ALA A 35 6.10 -8.49 36.20
N LEU A 36 7.34 -8.55 36.66
CA LEU A 36 8.00 -7.45 37.36
C LEU A 36 8.25 -6.25 36.44
N SER A 37 8.63 -6.49 35.18
CA SER A 37 8.77 -5.41 34.18
C SER A 37 7.43 -4.74 33.81
N ASP A 38 6.33 -5.50 33.87
CA ASP A 38 4.97 -5.01 33.62
C ASP A 38 4.47 -4.05 34.72
N ILE A 39 5.05 -4.08 35.92
CA ILE A 39 4.74 -3.12 37.00
C ILE A 39 5.08 -1.68 36.58
N ASN A 40 6.10 -1.51 35.73
CA ASN A 40 6.51 -0.21 35.22
C ASN A 40 5.68 0.24 33.99
N ARG A 41 4.76 -0.60 33.49
CA ARG A 41 3.91 -0.27 32.35
C ARG A 41 2.63 0.45 32.78
N SER A 42 2.15 1.34 31.91
CA SER A 42 0.87 2.01 32.12
C SER A 42 -0.29 1.01 32.09
N ARG A 43 -1.31 1.23 32.93
CA ARG A 43 -2.55 0.43 32.92
C ARG A 43 -3.19 0.35 31.53
N THR A 44 -3.10 1.43 30.76
CA THR A 44 -3.64 1.47 29.38
C THR A 44 -2.90 0.51 28.46
N ASP A 45 -1.59 0.41 28.59
CA ASP A 45 -0.77 -0.49 27.76
C ASP A 45 -1.10 -1.95 28.06
N LEU A 46 -1.23 -2.30 29.35
CA LEU A 46 -1.61 -3.64 29.78
C LEU A 46 -3.02 -4.05 29.33
N ILE A 47 -3.98 -3.10 29.31
CA ILE A 47 -5.34 -3.35 28.81
C ILE A 47 -5.32 -3.62 27.31
N VAL A 48 -4.58 -2.82 26.54
CA VAL A 48 -4.48 -2.99 25.09
C VAL A 48 -3.73 -4.27 24.73
N GLU A 49 -2.66 -4.59 25.44
CA GLU A 49 -1.94 -5.86 25.31
C GLU A 49 -2.86 -7.06 25.60
N ASN A 50 -3.63 -7.02 26.70
CA ASN A 50 -4.63 -8.05 26.99
C ASN A 50 -5.69 -8.16 25.88
N ALA A 51 -6.15 -7.03 25.33
CA ALA A 51 -7.11 -7.03 24.22
C ALA A 51 -6.52 -7.65 22.95
N MET A 52 -5.26 -7.34 22.62
CA MET A 52 -4.55 -7.96 21.50
C MET A 52 -4.40 -9.47 21.66
N LEU A 53 -3.94 -9.92 22.83
CA LEU A 53 -3.74 -11.34 23.12
C LEU A 53 -5.06 -12.11 23.09
N ARG A 54 -6.15 -11.51 23.60
CA ARG A 54 -7.50 -12.07 23.46
C ARG A 54 -7.89 -12.21 22.00
N GLN A 55 -7.64 -11.21 21.18
CA GLN A 55 -7.94 -11.26 19.75
C GLN A 55 -7.14 -12.37 19.04
N GLN A 56 -5.84 -12.52 19.35
CA GLN A 56 -5.02 -13.62 18.83
C GLN A 56 -5.57 -14.98 19.25
N ARG A 57 -5.95 -15.13 20.53
CA ARG A 57 -6.51 -16.38 21.06
C ARG A 57 -7.85 -16.74 20.41
N ILE A 58 -8.72 -15.75 20.17
CA ILE A 58 -9.99 -15.94 19.47
C ILE A 58 -9.74 -16.44 18.04
N VAL A 59 -8.74 -15.89 17.34
CA VAL A 59 -8.39 -16.30 15.97
C VAL A 59 -7.82 -17.72 15.95
N LEU A 60 -6.95 -18.07 16.91
CA LEU A 60 -6.35 -19.40 17.02
C LEU A 60 -7.35 -20.48 17.40
N ASN A 61 -8.34 -20.18 18.24
CA ASN A 61 -9.36 -21.14 18.66
C ASN A 61 -10.42 -21.44 17.58
N ARG A 62 -10.32 -20.85 16.38
CA ARG A 62 -11.25 -21.16 15.28
C ARG A 62 -10.97 -22.58 14.75
N PRO A 63 -12.01 -23.41 14.51
CA PRO A 63 -11.86 -24.81 14.12
C PRO A 63 -11.47 -24.95 12.62
N VAL A 64 -10.32 -24.39 12.23
CA VAL A 64 -9.84 -24.38 10.84
C VAL A 64 -8.34 -24.65 10.84
N LYS A 65 -7.87 -25.53 9.94
CA LYS A 65 -6.45 -25.96 9.83
C LYS A 65 -5.46 -24.80 9.67
N ARG A 66 -5.88 -23.67 9.07
CA ARG A 66 -5.14 -22.40 9.03
C ARG A 66 -6.13 -21.23 9.19
N PRO A 67 -6.21 -20.60 10.38
CA PRO A 67 -7.15 -19.51 10.59
C PRO A 67 -6.73 -18.27 9.78
N GLN A 68 -7.54 -17.89 8.80
CA GLN A 68 -7.33 -16.64 8.07
C GLN A 68 -7.84 -15.46 8.89
N LEU A 69 -7.02 -14.41 9.00
CA LEU A 69 -7.40 -13.16 9.66
C LEU A 69 -8.35 -12.37 8.75
N ASN A 70 -9.58 -12.16 9.24
CA ASN A 70 -10.61 -11.40 8.55
C ASN A 70 -10.22 -9.90 8.49
N GLN A 71 -10.77 -9.14 7.55
CA GLN A 71 -10.44 -7.71 7.38
C GLN A 71 -10.75 -6.90 8.65
N ARG A 72 -11.82 -7.25 9.37
CA ARG A 72 -12.17 -6.64 10.67
C ARG A 72 -11.11 -6.94 11.72
N ASP A 73 -10.65 -8.18 11.80
CA ASP A 73 -9.62 -8.61 12.74
C ASP A 73 -8.30 -7.87 12.46
N ARG A 74 -7.94 -7.70 11.19
CA ARG A 74 -6.74 -6.92 10.78
C ARG A 74 -6.84 -5.45 11.20
N ILE A 75 -7.98 -4.81 10.97
CA ILE A 75 -8.20 -3.41 11.38
C ILE A 75 -8.10 -3.26 12.90
N LEU A 76 -8.74 -4.15 13.66
CA LEU A 76 -8.68 -4.13 15.12
C LEU A 76 -7.24 -4.29 15.62
N LEU A 77 -6.48 -5.24 15.07
CA LEU A 77 -5.07 -5.44 15.44
C LEU A 77 -4.21 -4.22 15.12
N VAL A 78 -4.39 -3.61 13.94
CA VAL A 78 -3.66 -2.38 13.56
C VAL A 78 -4.03 -1.20 14.48
N LEU A 79 -5.30 -1.06 14.85
CA LEU A 79 -5.76 0.00 15.77
C LEU A 79 -5.18 -0.21 17.18
N LEU A 80 -5.24 -1.42 17.71
CA LEU A 80 -4.65 -1.74 19.00
C LEU A 80 -3.13 -1.46 18.98
N ALA A 81 -2.44 -1.79 17.89
CA ALA A 81 -0.99 -1.55 17.77
C ALA A 81 -0.62 -0.08 17.65
N ARG A 82 -1.53 0.77 17.18
CA ARG A 82 -1.35 2.21 17.22
C ARG A 82 -1.48 2.77 18.65
N CYS A 83 -2.25 2.11 19.51
CA CYS A 83 -2.51 2.57 20.87
C CYS A 83 -1.42 2.19 21.88
N THR A 84 -0.50 1.28 21.53
CA THR A 84 0.59 0.83 22.42
C THR A 84 1.96 1.18 21.87
N ARG A 85 2.86 1.56 22.77
CA ARG A 85 4.27 1.83 22.42
C ARG A 85 5.10 0.56 22.30
N PHE A 86 4.69 -0.52 22.97
CA PHE A 86 5.42 -1.80 23.06
C PHE A 86 4.84 -2.91 22.19
N TRP A 87 4.05 -2.56 21.16
CA TRP A 87 3.34 -3.55 20.33
C TRP A 87 4.26 -4.66 19.78
N GLN A 88 5.50 -4.34 19.41
CA GLN A 88 6.47 -5.30 18.85
C GLN A 88 6.80 -6.46 19.80
N GLN A 89 6.75 -6.24 21.12
CA GLN A 89 7.09 -7.25 22.13
C GLN A 89 5.93 -8.22 22.40
N THR A 90 4.68 -7.82 22.10
CA THR A 90 3.47 -8.61 22.35
C THR A 90 3.13 -9.57 21.20
N PHE A 91 3.63 -9.30 19.99
CA PHE A 91 3.32 -10.09 18.79
C PHE A 91 4.28 -11.29 18.62
N ASN A 92 3.97 -12.41 19.28
CA ASN A 92 4.70 -13.67 19.07
C ASN A 92 4.16 -14.49 17.88
N ILE A 93 2.87 -14.36 17.55
CA ILE A 93 2.20 -15.21 16.55
C ILE A 93 2.08 -14.51 15.18
N VAL A 94 1.86 -13.19 15.17
CA VAL A 94 1.69 -12.41 13.94
C VAL A 94 2.99 -11.67 13.69
N GLN A 95 3.67 -11.94 12.58
CA GLN A 95 4.93 -11.28 12.24
C GLN A 95 4.70 -9.76 12.16
N PRO A 96 5.51 -8.92 12.84
CA PRO A 96 5.32 -7.46 12.85
C PRO A 96 5.29 -6.86 11.43
N ASP A 97 6.01 -7.46 10.48
CA ASP A 97 6.00 -7.06 9.07
C ASP A 97 4.60 -7.18 8.42
N THR A 98 3.82 -8.20 8.78
CA THR A 98 2.46 -8.40 8.24
C THR A 98 1.50 -7.32 8.73
N LEU A 99 1.65 -6.91 9.99
CA LEU A 99 0.87 -5.83 10.59
C LEU A 99 1.20 -4.47 9.94
N LEU A 100 2.48 -4.21 9.69
CA LEU A 100 2.92 -3.03 8.95
C LEU A 100 2.40 -3.03 7.50
N GLY A 101 2.34 -4.21 6.87
CA GLY A 101 1.69 -4.41 5.58
C GLY A 101 0.22 -3.95 5.60
N TRP A 102 -0.57 -4.44 6.56
CA TRP A 102 -1.98 -4.04 6.69
C TRP A 102 -2.14 -2.56 7.05
N HIS A 103 -1.25 -2.00 7.87
CA HIS A 103 -1.26 -0.57 8.17
C HIS A 103 -1.06 0.27 6.89
N ARG A 104 -0.10 -0.11 6.02
CA ARG A 104 0.12 0.54 4.73
C ARG A 104 -1.09 0.40 3.80
N GLU A 105 -1.73 -0.77 3.76
CA GLU A 105 -2.95 -0.99 2.98
C GLU A 105 -4.10 -0.10 3.45
N LEU A 106 -4.35 -0.04 4.77
CA LEU A 106 -5.39 0.81 5.35
C LEU A 106 -5.14 2.29 5.09
N PHE A 107 -3.88 2.72 5.22
CA PHE A 107 -3.47 4.09 4.91
C PHE A 107 -3.69 4.40 3.43
N SER A 108 -3.28 3.50 2.52
CA SER A 108 -3.50 3.64 1.08
C SER A 108 -4.99 3.78 0.74
N LEU A 109 -5.85 2.94 1.33
CA LEU A 109 -7.31 3.02 1.15
C LEU A 109 -7.89 4.33 1.68
N TYR A 110 -7.46 4.76 2.88
CA TYR A 110 -7.86 6.03 3.46
C TYR A 110 -7.52 7.21 2.54
N TRP A 111 -6.27 7.28 2.05
CA TRP A 111 -5.84 8.34 1.15
C TRP A 111 -6.48 8.26 -0.22
N ARG A 112 -6.77 7.05 -0.73
CA ARG A 112 -7.52 6.86 -1.97
C ARG A 112 -8.95 7.39 -1.84
N ARG A 113 -9.61 7.18 -0.69
CA ARG A 113 -10.94 7.72 -0.43
C ARG A 113 -10.90 9.23 -0.27
N LYS A 114 -9.94 9.74 0.52
CA LYS A 114 -9.76 11.18 0.75
C LYS A 114 -9.40 11.94 -0.53
N SER A 115 -8.58 11.37 -1.40
CA SER A 115 -8.22 11.98 -2.69
C SER A 115 -9.39 12.01 -3.66
N LYS A 116 -10.22 10.95 -3.71
CA LYS A 116 -11.47 10.95 -4.49
C LYS A 116 -12.49 11.98 -4.00
N MET A 117 -12.53 12.26 -2.70
CA MET A 117 -13.45 13.23 -2.11
C MET A 117 -13.08 14.70 -2.38
N ARG A 118 -11.90 14.99 -2.96
CA ARG A 118 -11.58 16.35 -3.42
C ARG A 118 -12.41 16.69 -4.66
N LYS A 119 -13.60 17.25 -4.43
CA LYS A 119 -14.44 17.88 -5.46
C LYS A 119 -13.62 18.95 -6.22
N PRO A 120 -13.82 19.10 -7.53
CA PRO A 120 -13.20 20.20 -8.25
C PRO A 120 -13.76 21.54 -7.76
N CYS A 121 -12.89 22.52 -7.50
CA CYS A 121 -13.25 23.86 -7.05
C CYS A 121 -14.01 24.71 -8.09
N ILE A 122 -14.38 24.13 -9.23
CA ILE A 122 -14.98 24.86 -10.35
C ILE A 122 -16.47 24.60 -10.37
N SER A 123 -17.26 25.65 -10.61
CA SER A 123 -18.70 25.54 -10.71
C SER A 123 -19.10 24.52 -11.78
N HIS A 124 -20.17 23.78 -11.51
CA HIS A 124 -20.71 22.81 -12.45
C HIS A 124 -21.11 23.45 -13.79
N GLU A 125 -21.53 24.72 -13.76
CA GLU A 125 -21.85 25.52 -14.94
C GLU A 125 -20.65 25.72 -15.85
N THR A 126 -19.49 26.11 -15.31
CA THR A 126 -18.27 26.27 -16.11
C THR A 126 -17.80 24.93 -16.70
N ILE A 127 -17.96 23.82 -15.96
CA ILE A 127 -17.65 22.48 -16.48
C ILE A 127 -18.59 22.09 -17.61
N ALA A 128 -19.88 22.38 -17.48
CA ALA A 128 -20.88 22.11 -18.51
C ALA A 128 -20.60 22.93 -19.78
N LEU A 129 -20.22 24.20 -19.62
CA LEU A 129 -19.82 25.07 -20.72
C LEU A 129 -18.59 24.53 -21.46
N ILE A 130 -17.53 24.12 -20.74
CA ILE A 130 -16.33 23.51 -21.34
C ILE A 130 -16.72 22.31 -22.21
N LYS A 131 -17.56 21.41 -21.69
CA LYS A 131 -18.00 20.22 -22.42
C LYS A 131 -18.88 20.55 -23.62
N LYS A 132 -19.72 21.57 -23.51
CA LYS A 132 -20.57 22.05 -24.62
C LYS A 132 -19.71 22.60 -25.76
N MET A 133 -18.76 23.47 -25.45
CA MET A 133 -17.86 24.09 -26.45
C MET A 133 -16.99 23.05 -27.16
N GLU A 134 -16.49 22.05 -26.43
CA GLU A 134 -15.72 20.95 -27.02
C GLU A 134 -16.57 20.08 -27.93
N LYS A 135 -17.80 19.73 -27.51
CA LYS A 135 -18.73 18.93 -28.33
C LYS A 135 -19.16 19.65 -29.61
N GLU A 136 -19.39 20.96 -29.53
CA GLU A 136 -19.77 21.78 -30.69
C GLU A 136 -18.58 22.03 -31.62
N ASN A 137 -17.35 22.01 -31.10
CA ASN A 137 -16.14 22.34 -31.84
C ASN A 137 -15.00 21.36 -31.53
N CYS A 138 -15.12 20.10 -31.97
CA CYS A 138 -14.16 19.04 -31.65
C CYS A 138 -12.71 19.32 -32.10
N LEU A 139 -12.50 20.24 -33.04
CA LEU A 139 -11.18 20.67 -33.52
C LEU A 139 -10.50 21.69 -32.58
N TRP A 140 -11.23 22.25 -31.61
CA TRP A 140 -10.69 23.28 -30.74
C TRP A 140 -9.77 22.67 -29.68
N GLY A 141 -8.52 23.14 -29.69
CA GLY A 141 -7.55 22.78 -28.65
C GLY A 141 -7.89 23.43 -27.29
N PRO A 142 -7.33 22.90 -26.19
CA PRO A 142 -7.56 23.42 -24.83
C PRO A 142 -7.21 24.90 -24.64
N GLU A 143 -6.22 25.41 -25.37
CA GLU A 143 -5.85 26.84 -25.33
C GLU A 143 -6.89 27.73 -26.02
N ARG A 144 -7.53 27.25 -27.09
CA ARG A 144 -8.56 28.02 -27.79
C ARG A 144 -9.80 28.17 -26.92
N ILE A 145 -10.26 27.07 -26.31
CA ILE A 145 -11.37 27.07 -25.36
C ILE A 145 -11.06 27.97 -24.15
N ARG A 146 -9.82 27.94 -23.65
CA ARG A 146 -9.38 28.86 -22.59
C ARG A 146 -9.52 30.33 -22.99
N GLY A 147 -9.14 30.68 -24.22
CA GLY A 147 -9.29 32.04 -24.75
C GLY A 147 -10.74 32.49 -24.79
N GLU A 148 -11.66 31.64 -25.24
CA GLU A 148 -13.09 31.96 -25.27
C GLU A 148 -13.69 32.08 -23.86
N LEU A 149 -13.31 31.20 -22.92
CA LEU A 149 -13.73 31.32 -21.52
C LEU A 149 -13.21 32.61 -20.88
N LEU A 150 -12.00 33.04 -21.25
CA LEU A 150 -11.43 34.29 -20.77
C LEU A 150 -12.21 35.51 -21.29
N LYS A 151 -12.73 35.47 -22.52
CA LYS A 151 -13.64 36.52 -23.04
C LYS A 151 -14.95 36.59 -22.25
N LEU A 152 -15.44 35.46 -21.73
CA LEU A 152 -16.62 35.37 -20.87
C LEU A 152 -16.33 35.73 -19.40
N GLY A 153 -15.11 36.19 -19.06
CA GLY A 153 -14.71 36.54 -17.70
C GLY A 153 -14.37 35.34 -16.79
N LEU A 154 -14.38 34.11 -17.32
CA LEU A 154 -14.09 32.89 -16.56
C LEU A 154 -12.59 32.57 -16.58
N LYS A 155 -11.92 32.77 -15.45
CA LYS A 155 -10.48 32.47 -15.29
C LYS A 155 -10.27 30.98 -14.98
N VAL A 156 -10.05 30.16 -16.00
CA VAL A 156 -9.76 28.72 -15.87
C VAL A 156 -8.38 28.38 -16.41
N SER A 157 -7.61 27.56 -15.67
CA SER A 157 -6.30 27.08 -16.14
C SER A 157 -6.44 26.05 -17.27
N LYS A 158 -5.49 26.04 -18.23
CA LYS A 158 -5.42 25.04 -19.31
C LYS A 158 -5.48 23.61 -18.78
N ARG A 159 -4.73 23.32 -17.70
CA ARG A 159 -4.66 22.00 -17.07
C ARG A 159 -6.03 21.54 -16.57
N THR A 160 -6.85 22.48 -16.11
CA THR A 160 -8.20 22.15 -15.69
C THR A 160 -9.10 21.83 -16.88
N ILE A 161 -9.03 22.61 -17.96
CA ILE A 161 -9.80 22.35 -19.19
C ILE A 161 -9.43 20.97 -19.75
N GLN A 162 -8.13 20.65 -19.84
CA GLN A 162 -7.63 19.33 -20.25
C GLN A 162 -8.12 18.16 -19.40
N ARG A 163 -8.47 18.40 -18.13
CA ARG A 163 -9.05 17.37 -17.25
C ARG A 163 -10.48 17.00 -17.65
N TYR A 164 -11.23 17.93 -18.24
CA TYR A 164 -12.64 17.76 -18.58
C TYR A 164 -12.91 17.50 -20.06
N ILE A 165 -11.96 17.86 -20.92
CA ILE A 165 -11.94 17.40 -22.31
C ILE A 165 -11.55 15.91 -22.28
N PRO A 166 -12.34 15.01 -22.89
CA PRO A 166 -11.91 13.63 -23.05
C PRO A 166 -10.56 13.64 -23.79
N ARG A 167 -9.63 12.74 -23.45
CA ARG A 167 -8.49 12.52 -24.33
C ARG A 167 -9.08 12.06 -25.65
N SER A 168 -9.24 12.98 -26.61
CA SER A 168 -9.63 12.59 -27.94
C SER A 168 -8.60 11.53 -28.33
N ARG A 169 -9.07 10.38 -28.81
CA ARG A 169 -8.16 9.46 -29.50
C ARG A 169 -7.52 10.35 -30.56
N GLN A 170 -6.27 10.75 -30.36
CA GLN A 170 -5.46 11.31 -31.44
C GLN A 170 -5.80 10.41 -32.62
N ALA A 171 -6.42 10.97 -33.67
CA ALA A 171 -6.63 10.23 -34.90
C ALA A 171 -5.29 9.57 -35.17
N SER A 172 -5.28 8.23 -35.19
CA SER A 172 -4.05 7.43 -35.21
C SER A 172 -3.09 8.13 -36.14
N SER A 173 -1.96 8.62 -35.60
CA SER A 173 -0.96 9.29 -36.42
C SER A 173 -0.81 8.46 -37.67
N GLU A 174 -1.01 9.06 -38.84
CA GLU A 174 -0.95 8.33 -40.10
C GLU A 174 0.22 7.36 -40.05
N THR A 175 -0.07 6.07 -40.23
CA THR A 175 0.96 5.05 -40.13
C THR A 175 2.05 5.43 -41.13
N TRP A 176 3.32 5.17 -40.80
CA TRP A 176 4.46 5.57 -41.65
C TRP A 176 4.27 5.17 -43.13
N ALA A 177 3.58 4.05 -43.37
CA ALA A 177 3.18 3.60 -44.71
C ALA A 177 2.23 4.58 -45.45
N THR A 178 1.24 5.15 -44.76
CA THR A 178 0.28 6.13 -45.31
C THR A 178 0.97 7.46 -45.60
N PHE A 179 1.84 7.91 -44.70
CA PHE A 179 2.67 9.11 -44.89
C PHE A 179 3.59 8.98 -46.12
N ILE A 180 4.32 7.85 -46.25
CA ILE A 180 5.12 7.54 -47.43
C ILE A 180 4.24 7.53 -48.68
N LYS A 181 3.09 6.85 -48.68
CA LYS A 181 2.23 6.74 -49.87
C LYS A 181 1.77 8.12 -50.36
N ASN A 182 1.49 9.05 -49.45
CA ASN A 182 1.09 10.41 -49.78
C ASN A 182 2.27 11.25 -50.31
N HIS A 183 3.49 11.09 -49.77
CA HIS A 183 4.64 11.95 -50.10
C HIS A 183 5.61 11.35 -51.14
N VAL A 184 5.50 10.06 -51.45
CA VAL A 184 6.34 9.40 -52.47
C VAL A 184 6.15 10.04 -53.85
N ARG A 185 4.93 10.51 -54.16
CA ARG A 185 4.65 11.17 -55.44
C ARG A 185 5.33 12.54 -55.55
N ASP A 186 5.51 13.24 -54.44
CA ASP A 186 6.19 14.54 -54.38
C ASP A 186 7.72 14.41 -54.19
N ALA A 187 8.20 13.27 -53.68
CA ALA A 187 9.63 13.00 -53.50
C ALA A 187 10.36 12.67 -54.83
N TYR A 188 9.62 12.35 -55.90
CA TYR A 188 10.16 12.04 -57.23
C TYR A 188 10.21 13.24 -58.18
N CYS A 189 10.60 14.44 -57.73
CA CYS A 189 11.11 15.45 -58.67
C CYS A 189 11.93 16.50 -57.90
N PRO A 190 13.27 16.34 -57.89
CA PRO A 190 14.05 17.05 -58.92
C PRO A 190 15.25 16.25 -59.48
N PHE A 191 15.39 14.95 -59.20
CA PHE A 191 16.55 14.18 -59.69
C PHE A 191 16.42 13.74 -61.17
N ILE A 192 15.19 13.48 -61.66
CA ILE A 192 14.98 13.04 -63.05
C ILE A 192 15.04 14.23 -64.03
N ALA A 193 14.61 15.43 -63.63
CA ALA A 193 14.64 16.62 -64.48
C ALA A 193 16.06 17.12 -64.83
N LEU A 194 17.09 16.70 -64.07
CA LEU A 194 18.49 17.08 -64.31
C LEU A 194 19.25 16.07 -65.19
N MET A 195 18.69 14.87 -65.40
CA MET A 195 19.28 13.80 -66.23
C MET A 195 18.66 13.69 -67.62
N THR A 196 17.51 14.32 -67.86
CA THR A 196 16.91 14.48 -69.19
C THR A 196 17.09 15.93 -69.65
N GLY A 197 18.25 16.24 -70.19
CA GLY A 197 18.49 17.51 -70.87
C GLY A 197 17.60 17.65 -72.10
N ILE A 198 16.47 18.32 -71.93
CA ILE A 198 15.70 19.02 -72.96
C ILE A 198 15.23 20.34 -72.34
#